data_AF-B2CBW0-F1
#
_entry.id   AF-B2CBW0-F1
#
_cell.length_a   1.000
_cell.length_b   1.000
_cell.length_c   1.000
_cell.angle_alpha   90.00
_cell.angle_beta   90.00
_cell.angle_gamma   90.00
#
_symmetry.space_group_name_H-M   'P 1'
#
loop_
_entity.id
_entity.type
_entity.pdbx_description
1 polymer ?
#
loop_
_entity_poly.entity_id
_entity_poly.type
_entity_poly.pdbx_seq_one_letter_code
_entity_poly.pdbx_strand_id
1 'polypeptide(L)'
;GNGVQLSPRQIVAHIPTTNPDAAITLDRILRVLASHSVLSCSVTTNENGKAERLYGLTPLCKYLVKNQDGVSLAPLVLMNQDKVLMESWYYLKDAVLDGSQPFTKAHGMNAFEYPAMDQRFNRVFNRGMSEHSTMLMNKILDTYEGF
;
A
#
# COMPACT_ATOMS: atom_id res chain seq x y z
N GLY A 1 3.97 17.03 3.52
CA GLY A 1 3.30 17.40 2.27
C GLY A 1 2.90 18.85 2.37
N ASN A 2 3.18 19.67 1.36
CA ASN A 2 3.06 21.13 1.40
C ASN A 2 1.61 21.65 1.44
N GLY A 3 0.67 20.94 2.07
CA GLY A 3 -0.74 21.32 2.12
C GLY A 3 -1.48 21.32 0.77
N VAL A 4 -0.80 20.93 -0.32
CA VAL A 4 -1.39 20.90 -1.66
C VAL A 4 -2.45 19.81 -1.72
N GLN A 5 -3.66 20.20 -2.13
CA GLN A 5 -4.75 19.28 -2.43
C GLN A 5 -5.03 19.28 -3.93
N LEU A 6 -5.31 18.10 -4.48
CA LEU A 6 -5.53 17.90 -5.91
C LEU A 6 -6.90 17.28 -6.16
N SER A 7 -7.56 17.69 -7.24
CA SER A 7 -8.75 17.01 -7.71
C SER A 7 -8.40 15.67 -8.37
N PRO A 8 -9.33 14.70 -8.42
CA PRO A 8 -9.14 13.44 -9.14
C PRO A 8 -8.73 13.65 -10.60
N ARG A 9 -9.21 14.72 -11.26
CA ARG A 9 -8.84 15.06 -12.64
C ARG A 9 -7.37 15.47 -12.75
N GLN A 10 -6.89 16.29 -11.83
CA GLN A 10 -5.49 16.70 -11.77
C GLN A 10 -4.58 15.49 -11.52
N ILE A 11 -4.97 14.56 -10.67
CA ILE A 11 -4.20 13.34 -10.41
C ILE A 11 -4.19 12.45 -11.67
N VAL A 12 -5.34 12.23 -12.31
CA VAL A 12 -5.44 11.41 -13.54
C VAL A 12 -4.62 11.97 -14.69
N ALA A 13 -4.46 13.29 -14.80
CA ALA A 13 -3.60 13.91 -15.82
C ALA A 13 -2.12 13.46 -15.75
N HIS A 14 -1.69 12.89 -14.61
CA HIS A 14 -0.34 12.37 -14.40
C HIS A 14 -0.25 10.83 -14.52
N ILE A 15 -1.34 10.15 -14.88
CA ILE A 15 -1.41 8.69 -15.01
C ILE A 15 -1.57 8.34 -16.50
N PRO A 16 -0.81 7.36 -17.04
CA PRO A 16 -0.96 6.93 -18.43
C PRO A 16 -2.27 6.16 -18.61
N THR A 17 -3.35 6.85 -19.00
CA THR A 17 -4.68 6.25 -19.20
C THR A 17 -5.42 6.88 -20.36
N THR A 18 -6.25 6.08 -21.04
CA THR A 18 -7.20 6.53 -22.06
C THR A 18 -8.66 6.39 -21.59
N ASN A 19 -8.89 5.93 -20.35
CA ASN A 19 -10.22 5.73 -19.80
C ASN A 19 -10.90 7.08 -19.48
N PRO A 20 -12.02 7.43 -20.14
CA PRO A 20 -12.72 8.69 -19.88
C PRO A 20 -13.28 8.79 -18.45
N ASP A 21 -13.56 7.65 -17.81
CA ASP A 21 -14.13 7.56 -16.46
C ASP A 21 -13.07 7.42 -15.36
N ALA A 22 -11.77 7.55 -15.70
CA ALA A 22 -10.68 7.36 -14.75
C ALA A 22 -10.78 8.28 -13.54
N ALA A 23 -11.15 9.56 -13.75
CA ALA A 23 -11.28 10.53 -12.66
C ALA A 23 -12.44 10.18 -11.70
N ILE A 24 -13.55 9.66 -12.23
CA ILE A 24 -14.71 9.25 -11.42
C ILE A 24 -14.37 8.01 -10.61
N THR A 25 -13.71 7.03 -11.24
CA THR A 25 -13.26 5.81 -10.56
C THR A 25 -12.26 6.14 -9.46
N LEU A 26 -11.28 6.99 -9.76
CA LEU A 26 -10.27 7.42 -8.80
C LEU A 26 -10.88 8.17 -7.62
N ASP A 27 -11.82 9.11 -7.87
CA ASP A 27 -12.54 9.83 -6.81
C ASP A 27 -13.19 8.89 -5.79
N ARG A 28 -13.81 7.80 -6.24
CA ARG A 28 -14.42 6.79 -5.34
C ARG A 28 -13.38 6.09 -4.46
N ILE A 29 -12.22 5.75 -5.02
CA ILE A 29 -11.12 5.13 -4.28
C ILE A 29 -10.55 6.12 -3.24
N LEU A 30 -10.24 7.34 -3.69
CA LEU A 30 -9.70 8.38 -2.81
C LEU A 30 -10.67 8.75 -1.70
N ARG A 31 -11.99 8.72 -1.96
CA ARG A 31 -13.02 8.96 -0.95
C ARG A 31 -13.01 7.89 0.16
N VAL A 32 -12.79 6.62 -0.17
CA VAL A 32 -12.64 5.56 0.84
C VAL A 32 -11.35 5.79 1.65
N LEU A 33 -10.24 6.08 0.98
CA LEU A 33 -8.99 6.40 1.70
C LEU A 33 -9.14 7.60 2.63
N ALA A 34 -9.90 8.62 2.22
CA ALA A 34 -10.20 9.78 3.05
C ALA A 34 -11.10 9.44 4.25
N SER A 35 -12.11 8.57 4.09
CA SER A 35 -12.96 8.15 5.22
C SER A 35 -12.20 7.34 6.28
N HIS A 36 -11.02 6.81 5.93
CA HIS A 36 -10.10 6.13 6.85
C HIS A 36 -8.89 6.99 7.24
N SER A 37 -8.94 8.32 7.02
CA SER A 37 -7.88 9.27 7.37
C SER A 37 -6.51 9.01 6.72
N VAL A 38 -6.47 8.15 5.68
CA VAL A 38 -5.28 7.96 4.85
C VAL A 38 -5.02 9.23 4.04
N LEU A 39 -6.09 9.87 3.55
CA LEU A 39 -6.05 11.15 2.84
C LEU A 39 -6.90 12.19 3.57
N SER A 40 -6.57 13.47 3.40
CA SER A 40 -7.48 14.58 3.73
C SER A 40 -8.42 14.81 2.54
N CYS A 41 -9.67 15.20 2.81
CA CYS A 41 -10.64 15.58 1.78
C CYS A 41 -11.22 16.96 2.10
N SER A 42 -11.28 17.83 1.10
CA SER A 42 -12.07 19.06 1.14
C SER A 42 -13.03 19.09 -0.05
N VAL A 43 -14.05 19.96 0.02
CA VAL A 43 -14.99 20.18 -1.08
C VAL A 43 -14.88 21.64 -1.50
N THR A 44 -14.69 21.86 -2.79
CA THR A 44 -14.68 23.18 -3.43
C THR A 44 -15.74 23.25 -4.53
N THR A 45 -15.90 24.42 -5.13
CA THR A 45 -16.74 24.63 -6.31
C THR A 45 -15.83 24.81 -7.52
N ASN A 46 -16.04 24.03 -8.58
CA ASN A 46 -15.28 24.16 -9.81
C ASN A 46 -15.78 25.31 -10.70
N GLU A 47 -15.09 25.56 -11.82
CA GLU A 47 -15.40 26.61 -12.80
C GLU A 47 -16.84 26.55 -13.34
N ASN A 48 -17.47 25.37 -13.33
CA ASN A 48 -18.84 25.16 -13.79
C ASN A 48 -19.88 25.27 -12.66
N GLY A 49 -19.50 25.77 -11.49
CA GLY A 49 -20.38 25.89 -10.33
C GLY A 49 -20.73 24.56 -9.65
N LYS A 50 -20.05 23.46 -9.99
CA LYS A 50 -20.33 22.12 -9.42
C LYS A 50 -19.36 21.81 -8.28
N ALA A 51 -19.87 21.13 -7.25
CA ALA A 51 -19.04 20.65 -6.16
C ALA A 51 -17.98 19.65 -6.68
N GLU A 52 -16.74 19.83 -6.23
CA GLU A 52 -15.58 19.01 -6.56
C GLU A 52 -14.80 18.69 -5.28
N ARG A 53 -14.35 17.43 -5.12
CA ARG A 53 -13.51 17.02 -4.01
C ARG A 53 -12.03 17.23 -4.34
N LEU A 54 -11.28 17.72 -3.37
CA LEU A 54 -9.83 17.79 -3.42
C LEU A 54 -9.24 16.89 -2.34
N TYR A 55 -8.15 16.19 -2.69
CA TYR A 55 -7.49 15.22 -1.84
C TYR A 55 -6.07 15.65 -1.54
N GLY A 56 -5.67 15.52 -0.28
CA GLY A 56 -4.33 15.85 0.20
C GLY A 56 -3.74 14.71 1.02
N LEU A 57 -2.41 14.67 1.09
CA LEU A 57 -1.68 13.69 1.90
C LEU A 57 -1.79 14.04 3.39
N THR A 58 -2.10 13.06 4.24
CA THR A 58 -2.03 13.21 5.71
C THR A 58 -0.63 12.85 6.22
N PRO A 59 -0.32 13.07 7.51
CA PRO A 59 0.94 12.62 8.11
C PRO A 59 1.20 11.11 7.93
N LEU A 60 0.15 10.28 7.85
CA LEU A 60 0.27 8.83 7.62
C LEU A 60 0.96 8.54 6.28
N CYS A 61 0.68 9.32 5.25
CA CYS A 61 1.30 9.15 3.93
C CYS A 61 2.82 9.30 3.94
N LYS A 62 3.43 9.89 4.98
CA LYS A 62 4.89 9.93 5.14
C LYS A 62 5.51 8.53 5.09
N TYR A 63 4.78 7.51 5.56
CA TYR A 63 5.24 6.13 5.55
C TYR A 63 4.89 5.38 4.26
N LEU A 64 3.96 5.89 3.45
CA LEU A 64 3.50 5.24 2.20
C LEU A 64 4.12 5.85 0.94
N VAL A 65 4.79 6.99 1.07
CA VAL A 65 5.55 7.64 -0.01
C VAL A 65 7.03 7.44 0.27
N LYS A 66 7.83 7.30 -0.80
CA LYS A 66 9.29 7.16 -0.69
C LYS A 66 9.90 8.31 0.10
N ASN A 67 10.72 7.98 1.10
CA ASN A 67 11.51 8.94 1.87
C ASN A 67 12.78 9.36 1.09
N GLN A 68 13.69 10.07 1.77
CA GLN A 68 14.97 10.52 1.19
C GLN A 68 15.88 9.35 0.77
N ASP A 69 15.76 8.20 1.43
CA ASP A 69 16.50 6.98 1.09
C ASP A 69 15.81 6.16 -0.03
N GLY A 70 14.70 6.66 -0.57
CA GLY A 70 13.93 6.01 -1.62
C GLY A 70 13.06 4.83 -1.15
N VAL A 71 12.89 4.64 0.16
CA VAL A 71 12.14 3.53 0.77
C VAL A 71 10.81 3.98 1.37
N SER A 72 9.86 3.05 1.51
CA SER A 72 8.55 3.26 2.14
C SER A 72 7.96 1.95 2.67
N LEU A 73 6.86 2.00 3.42
CA LEU A 73 6.05 0.83 3.78
C LEU A 73 5.11 0.37 2.66
N ALA A 74 5.02 1.09 1.54
CA ALA A 74 4.11 0.71 0.45
C ALA A 74 4.40 -0.69 -0.13
N PRO A 75 5.66 -1.13 -0.34
CA PRO A 75 5.93 -2.51 -0.78
C PRO A 75 5.54 -3.57 0.25
N LEU A 76 5.61 -3.27 1.54
CA LEU A 76 5.15 -4.20 2.59
C LEU A 76 3.63 -4.38 2.54
N VAL A 77 2.89 -3.30 2.32
CA VAL A 77 1.44 -3.33 2.08
C VAL A 77 1.16 -4.18 0.83
N LEU A 78 1.81 -3.86 -0.30
CA LEU A 78 1.65 -4.63 -1.55
C LEU A 78 1.97 -6.13 -1.37
N MET A 79 2.98 -6.48 -0.57
CA MET A 79 3.30 -7.86 -0.25
C MET A 79 2.16 -8.55 0.50
N ASN A 80 1.68 -7.96 1.60
CA ASN A 80 0.63 -8.55 2.44
C ASN A 80 -0.73 -8.66 1.73
N GLN A 81 -1.01 -7.77 0.76
CA GLN A 81 -2.21 -7.82 -0.07
C GLN A 81 -2.01 -8.57 -1.39
N ASP A 82 -0.82 -9.11 -1.68
CA ASP A 82 -0.58 -9.92 -2.87
C ASP A 82 -1.41 -11.20 -2.81
N LYS A 83 -1.92 -11.64 -3.97
CA LYS A 83 -2.74 -12.85 -4.09
C LYS A 83 -2.11 -14.07 -3.40
N VAL A 84 -0.78 -14.21 -3.44
CA VAL A 84 -0.05 -15.35 -2.87
C VAL A 84 -0.19 -15.40 -1.35
N LEU A 85 0.01 -14.28 -0.66
CA LEU A 85 -0.20 -14.21 0.79
C LEU A 85 -1.68 -14.24 1.14
N MET A 86 -2.52 -13.60 0.32
CA MET A 86 -3.96 -13.57 0.57
C MET A 86 -4.61 -14.96 0.51
N GLU A 87 -4.08 -15.87 -0.30
CA GLU A 87 -4.59 -17.24 -0.41
C GLU A 87 -4.48 -18.03 0.91
N SER A 88 -3.52 -17.67 1.77
CA SER A 88 -3.36 -18.30 3.08
C SER A 88 -4.58 -18.09 3.99
N TRP A 89 -5.33 -16.98 3.83
CA TRP A 89 -6.50 -16.70 4.66
C TRP A 89 -7.63 -17.71 4.46
N TYR A 90 -7.72 -18.37 3.30
CA TYR A 90 -8.73 -19.39 3.03
C TYR A 90 -8.51 -20.69 3.82
N TYR A 91 -7.29 -20.92 4.32
CA TYR A 91 -6.90 -22.11 5.06
C TYR A 91 -6.72 -21.86 6.56
N LEU A 92 -7.08 -20.68 7.07
CA LEU A 92 -7.00 -20.39 8.50
C LEU A 92 -7.92 -21.26 9.35
N LYS A 93 -9.15 -21.51 8.87
CA LYS A 93 -10.09 -22.41 9.55
C LYS A 93 -9.46 -23.79 9.72
N ASP A 94 -8.86 -24.29 8.65
CA ASP A 94 -8.24 -25.60 8.65
C ASP A 94 -7.06 -25.66 9.61
N ALA A 95 -6.21 -24.65 9.62
CA ALA A 95 -5.10 -24.54 10.56
C ALA A 95 -5.54 -24.62 12.04
N VAL A 96 -6.72 -24.08 12.37
CA VAL A 96 -7.31 -24.21 13.72
C VAL A 96 -7.77 -25.64 14.01
N LEU A 97 -8.28 -26.36 13.00
CA LEU A 97 -8.83 -27.69 13.15
C LEU A 97 -7.78 -28.80 13.14
N ASP A 98 -6.78 -28.70 12.27
CA ASP A 98 -5.79 -29.75 12.01
C ASP A 98 -4.35 -29.37 12.38
N GLY A 99 -4.11 -28.12 12.82
CA GLY A 99 -2.79 -27.63 13.23
C GLY A 99 -1.82 -27.35 12.08
N SER A 100 -2.28 -27.41 10.82
CA SER A 100 -1.45 -27.11 9.65
C SER A 100 -1.08 -25.63 9.55
N GLN A 101 0.02 -25.32 8.86
CA GLN A 101 0.36 -23.94 8.53
C GLN A 101 -0.45 -23.49 7.28
N PRO A 102 -1.22 -22.39 7.33
CA PRO A 102 -2.11 -21.98 6.23
C PRO A 102 -1.41 -21.80 4.88
N PHE A 103 -0.24 -21.14 4.88
CA PHE A 103 0.52 -20.92 3.65
C PHE A 103 0.97 -22.25 3.01
N THR A 104 1.53 -23.16 3.82
CA THR A 104 1.96 -24.48 3.34
C THR A 104 0.76 -25.29 2.85
N LYS A 105 -0.42 -25.15 3.46
CA LYS A 105 -1.63 -25.82 2.98
C LYS A 105 -2.12 -25.27 1.63
N ALA A 106 -2.00 -23.96 1.42
CA ALA A 106 -2.34 -23.32 0.15
C ALA A 106 -1.37 -23.69 -0.99
N HIS A 107 -0.07 -23.74 -0.69
CA HIS A 107 0.98 -23.77 -1.73
C HIS A 107 1.84 -25.03 -1.76
N GLY A 108 1.65 -25.95 -0.81
CA GLY A 108 2.40 -27.21 -0.71
C GLY A 108 3.86 -27.06 -0.25
N MET A 109 4.31 -25.85 0.08
CA MET A 109 5.67 -25.51 0.50
C MET A 109 5.65 -24.30 1.43
N ASN A 110 6.73 -24.04 2.16
CA ASN A 110 6.75 -22.93 3.10
C ASN A 110 6.96 -21.57 2.40
N ALA A 111 6.67 -20.49 3.12
CA ALA A 111 6.70 -19.12 2.59
C ALA A 111 8.09 -18.61 2.18
N PHE A 112 9.17 -19.25 2.64
CA PHE A 112 10.55 -18.92 2.25
C PHE A 112 11.03 -19.71 1.02
N GLU A 113 10.47 -20.89 0.78
CA GLU A 113 10.74 -21.70 -0.42
C GLU A 113 9.97 -21.17 -1.64
N TYR A 114 8.73 -20.74 -1.43
CA TYR A 114 7.84 -20.30 -2.51
C TYR A 114 8.40 -19.18 -3.41
N PRO A 115 9.09 -18.15 -2.90
CA PRO A 115 9.72 -17.12 -3.72
C PRO A 115 10.69 -17.67 -4.79
N ALA A 116 11.33 -18.83 -4.56
CA ALA A 116 12.19 -19.44 -5.57
C ALA A 116 11.41 -19.89 -6.83
N MET A 117 10.12 -20.21 -6.67
CA MET A 117 9.24 -20.75 -7.72
C MET A 117 8.44 -19.67 -8.45
N ASP A 118 8.06 -18.58 -7.77
CA ASP A 118 7.39 -17.41 -8.38
C ASP A 118 8.31 -16.19 -8.35
N GLN A 119 9.01 -15.94 -9.46
CA GLN A 119 9.92 -14.78 -9.60
C GLN A 119 9.22 -13.42 -9.47
N ARG A 120 7.92 -13.33 -9.77
CA ARG A 120 7.15 -12.10 -9.59
C ARG A 120 6.89 -11.87 -8.10
N PHE A 121 6.45 -12.90 -7.37
CA PHE A 121 6.29 -12.82 -5.93
C PHE A 121 7.63 -12.60 -5.21
N ASN A 122 8.71 -13.23 -5.66
CA ASN A 122 10.06 -13.02 -5.13
C ASN A 122 10.47 -11.55 -5.11
N ARG A 123 10.21 -10.82 -6.20
CA ARG A 123 10.50 -9.38 -6.28
C ARG A 123 9.65 -8.58 -5.29
N VAL A 124 8.37 -8.92 -5.13
CA VAL A 124 7.47 -8.27 -4.18
C VAL A 124 7.93 -8.54 -2.74
N PHE A 125 8.21 -9.80 -2.42
CA PHE A 125 8.66 -10.27 -1.11
C PHE A 125 9.97 -9.60 -0.70
N ASN A 126 11.03 -9.72 -1.53
CA ASN A 126 12.34 -9.15 -1.21
C ASN A 126 12.28 -7.63 -1.06
N ARG A 127 11.50 -6.95 -1.90
CA ARG A 127 11.33 -5.50 -1.80
C ARG A 127 10.57 -5.09 -0.54
N GLY A 128 9.50 -5.81 -0.19
CA GLY A 128 8.74 -5.60 1.04
C GLY A 128 9.62 -5.75 2.28
N MET A 129 10.38 -6.85 2.36
CA MET A 129 11.28 -7.13 3.48
C MET A 129 12.44 -6.14 3.55
N SER A 130 13.05 -5.80 2.42
CA SER A 130 14.18 -4.87 2.36
C SER A 130 13.77 -3.44 2.76
N GLU A 131 12.73 -2.87 2.15
CA GLU A 131 12.33 -1.49 2.46
C GLU A 131 11.83 -1.36 3.91
N HIS A 132 11.11 -2.36 4.44
CA HIS A 132 10.70 -2.38 5.85
C HIS A 132 11.90 -2.43 6.81
N SER A 133 12.88 -3.31 6.53
CA SER A 133 14.07 -3.46 7.38
C SER A 133 14.92 -2.19 7.37
N THR A 134 15.09 -1.55 6.21
CA THR A 134 15.81 -0.27 6.11
C THR A 134 15.16 0.81 6.98
N MET A 135 13.83 0.95 6.90
CA MET A 135 13.12 1.95 7.70
C MET A 135 13.25 1.69 9.21
N LEU A 136 13.13 0.43 9.64
CA LEU A 136 13.26 0.07 11.05
C LEU A 136 14.69 0.26 11.56
N MET A 137 15.70 -0.17 10.80
CA MET A 137 17.10 -0.05 11.21
C MET A 137 17.55 1.40 11.29
N ASN A 138 17.13 2.27 10.37
CA ASN A 138 17.39 3.71 10.48
C ASN A 138 16.85 4.25 11.82
N LYS A 139 15.62 3.85 12.20
CA LYS A 139 15.04 4.29 13.47
C LYS A 139 15.76 3.74 14.69
N ILE A 140 16.24 2.51 14.65
CA ILE A 140 17.04 1.90 15.72
C ILE A 140 18.35 2.68 15.89
N LEU A 141 19.08 2.94 14.79
CA LEU A 141 20.34 3.68 14.83
C LEU A 141 20.17 5.11 15.33
N ASP A 142 19.01 5.74 15.06
CA ASP A 142 18.69 7.09 15.56
C ASP A 142 18.42 7.14 17.08
N THR A 143 18.09 6.02 17.72
CA THR A 143 17.53 6.01 19.08
C THR A 143 18.25 5.09 20.07
N TYR A 144 19.04 4.14 19.59
CA TYR A 144 19.76 3.19 20.42
C TYR A 144 21.13 3.76 20.84
N GLU A 145 21.32 3.96 22.14
CA GLU A 145 22.53 4.58 22.71
C GLU A 145 23.60 3.56 23.19
N GLY A 146 23.40 2.26 22.96
CA GLY A 146 24.28 1.19 23.46
C GLY A 146 23.74 0.49 24.71
N PHE A 147 24.55 -0.39 25.30
CA PHE A 147 24.27 -1.07 26.57
C PHE A 147 25.06 -0.43 27.72
#